data_AF-A0A9E1MZT8-F1
#
_entry.id   AF-A0A9E1MZT8-F1
#
_cell.length_a   1.000
_cell.length_b   1.000
_cell.length_c   1.000
_cell.angle_alpha   90.00
_cell.angle_beta   90.00
_cell.angle_gamma   90.00
#
_symmetry.space_group_name_H-M   'P 1'
#
loop_
_entity.id
_entity.type
_entity.pdbx_description
1 polymer ?
#
loop_
_entity_poly.entity_id
_entity_poly.type
_entity_poly.pdbx_seq_one_letter_code
_entity_poly.pdbx_strand_id
1 'polypeptide(L)'
;PKTLAHRLTALLNELVSNQHHTPRHRSVRVAIEGSWKALNPYQQEALGQLSVFDGGFGLEAAESVVELGPQAPPFLEIMESLVHWSLVRFFPSDSGETRYWQFASICEFGRETLPRTAQVAAEERHYQHYAKRCRYWVDALWGPDEMHCYLAINDEYQNLLAAFRRGINCDAEEAVDIFRVLDVVLAHRGPRNLRQSMLHQLETHSEQLSAEARFQVALLSASSGEPERTAEAMSLAATDSQRLRVMNLEAGHHLRRGDALQVSELENKLRKMVVESEEPRLSVEVLHNLASARHFTKGRHEAVPLFQECMALSERYRLPWHRDHSWTALFWIGEYANQQVEQTDFDAVLERTRLRGFRLEEANLLRGYSLALRAQYRFGEATQALHDARVCCREVGAHRLDAMVCLSIGRGTIDPIEAEKFFQYALSWFEDHEDARSAALVLAVMAMLRLRQPNADDDAIARLRQAVDAFAACGDEYASTELEMELAVMQHLGGDPRGAVERFGVLSSTPGLLAELGQRMRCRMGAAAAAMGELGLAGHCFEGGHPLGMAVTDLYLPHLAMAEGNTTEARRVLLSLLTPTAERERRPPFLDNDEMLIAARLLHWSLSHHGVCLDETLVPWL
;
A
#
# COMPACT_ATOMS: atom_id res chain seq x y z
N PRO A 1 -23.63 24.66 -44.10
CA PRO A 1 -22.44 24.10 -43.39
C PRO A 1 -22.47 24.36 -41.87
N LYS A 2 -22.34 25.62 -41.40
CA LYS A 2 -22.27 25.97 -39.97
C LYS A 2 -23.52 25.57 -39.15
N THR A 3 -24.69 25.57 -39.76
CA THR A 3 -25.98 25.22 -39.11
C THR A 3 -26.16 23.71 -38.91
N LEU A 4 -25.56 22.88 -39.78
CA LEU A 4 -25.60 21.43 -39.67
C LEU A 4 -24.61 20.95 -38.59
N ALA A 5 -23.39 21.49 -38.61
CA ALA A 5 -22.37 21.22 -37.59
C ALA A 5 -22.90 21.53 -36.18
N HIS A 6 -23.47 22.71 -35.94
CA HIS A 6 -24.07 23.06 -34.64
C HIS A 6 -25.18 22.11 -34.19
N ARG A 7 -26.04 21.65 -35.11
CA ARG A 7 -27.09 20.67 -34.79
C ARG A 7 -26.51 19.31 -34.44
N LEU A 8 -25.45 18.88 -35.13
CA LEU A 8 -24.72 17.65 -34.85
C LEU A 8 -24.04 17.71 -33.49
N THR A 9 -23.38 18.83 -33.15
CA THR A 9 -22.72 19.03 -31.86
C THR A 9 -23.73 18.96 -30.71
N ALA A 10 -24.89 19.60 -30.86
CA ALA A 10 -25.96 19.57 -29.86
C ALA A 10 -26.54 18.16 -29.66
N LEU A 11 -26.83 17.45 -30.76
CA LEU A 11 -27.31 16.07 -30.72
C LEU A 11 -26.27 15.12 -30.10
N LEU A 12 -25.00 15.22 -30.50
CA LEU A 12 -23.92 14.38 -29.97
C LEU A 12 -23.65 14.66 -28.48
N ASN A 13 -23.81 15.90 -28.01
CA ASN A 13 -23.67 16.25 -26.59
C ASN A 13 -24.81 15.70 -25.74
N GLU A 14 -26.05 15.71 -26.23
CA GLU A 14 -27.17 15.05 -25.55
C GLU A 14 -26.98 13.53 -25.46
N LEU A 15 -26.33 12.91 -26.46
CA LEU A 15 -26.15 11.46 -26.56
C LEU A 15 -25.11 10.86 -25.61
N VAL A 16 -24.19 11.66 -25.07
CA VAL A 16 -23.23 11.21 -24.02
C VAL A 16 -23.96 10.82 -22.71
N SER A 17 -25.24 11.20 -22.55
CA SER A 17 -25.99 11.04 -21.30
C SER A 17 -26.90 9.80 -21.18
N ASN A 18 -27.12 8.98 -22.22
CA ASN A 18 -28.03 7.82 -22.11
C ASN A 18 -27.85 6.77 -23.23
N GLN A 19 -27.49 5.53 -22.87
CA GLN A 19 -27.31 4.39 -23.78
C GLN A 19 -28.52 3.44 -23.78
N HIS A 20 -29.62 3.74 -24.50
CA HIS A 20 -30.67 2.73 -24.77
C HIS A 20 -31.24 2.80 -26.21
N HIS A 21 -31.18 1.65 -26.90
CA HIS A 21 -31.52 1.41 -28.30
C HIS A 21 -33.02 1.62 -28.64
N THR A 22 -33.34 2.66 -29.42
CA THR A 22 -34.69 2.99 -29.94
C THR A 22 -34.55 3.83 -31.26
N PRO A 23 -35.64 4.26 -31.97
CA PRO A 23 -35.62 4.91 -33.31
C PRO A 23 -34.71 6.14 -33.51
N ARG A 24 -34.06 6.58 -32.43
CA ARG A 24 -33.10 7.68 -32.29
C ARG A 24 -31.75 7.44 -33.00
N HIS A 25 -31.33 6.19 -33.20
CA HIS A 25 -30.11 5.89 -33.98
C HIS A 25 -30.23 6.28 -35.46
N ARG A 26 -31.44 6.21 -36.03
CA ARG A 26 -31.66 6.53 -37.46
C ARG A 26 -31.44 8.02 -37.74
N SER A 27 -31.82 8.91 -36.83
CA SER A 27 -31.57 10.36 -36.96
C SER A 27 -30.09 10.72 -36.83
N VAL A 28 -29.35 10.04 -35.95
CA VAL A 28 -27.90 10.24 -35.79
C VAL A 28 -27.15 9.80 -37.04
N ARG A 29 -27.49 8.62 -37.56
CA ARG A 29 -26.88 8.09 -38.79
C ARG A 29 -27.13 9.00 -39.99
N VAL A 30 -28.37 9.48 -40.17
CA VAL A 30 -28.70 10.44 -41.25
C VAL A 30 -27.91 11.75 -41.13
N ALA A 31 -27.70 12.24 -39.90
CA ALA A 31 -26.88 13.43 -39.68
C ALA A 31 -25.40 13.19 -40.05
N ILE A 32 -24.85 12.05 -39.62
CA ILE A 32 -23.47 11.64 -39.96
C ILE A 32 -23.31 11.50 -41.48
N GLU A 33 -24.24 10.84 -42.17
CA GLU A 33 -24.24 10.71 -43.64
C GLU A 33 -24.25 12.08 -44.34
N GLY A 34 -24.97 13.06 -43.77
CA GLY A 34 -24.99 14.44 -44.25
C GLY A 34 -23.64 15.12 -44.15
N SER A 35 -22.95 15.00 -43.01
CA SER A 35 -21.59 15.52 -42.84
C SER A 35 -20.58 14.77 -43.70
N TRP A 36 -20.70 13.45 -43.82
CA TRP A 36 -19.84 12.60 -44.65
C TRP A 36 -19.87 13.00 -46.13
N LYS A 37 -21.06 13.25 -46.68
CA LYS A 37 -21.22 13.71 -48.07
C LYS A 37 -20.60 15.07 -48.35
N ALA A 38 -20.34 15.87 -47.31
CA ALA A 38 -19.68 17.16 -47.45
C ALA A 38 -18.14 17.05 -47.42
N LEU A 39 -17.60 15.90 -47.02
CA LEU A 39 -16.17 15.63 -47.03
C LEU A 39 -15.68 15.29 -48.45
N ASN A 40 -14.44 15.68 -48.75
CA ASN A 40 -13.74 15.20 -49.93
C ASN A 40 -13.26 13.74 -49.73
N PRO A 41 -12.81 13.04 -50.80
CA PRO A 41 -12.41 11.64 -50.69
C PRO A 41 -11.27 11.39 -49.68
N TYR A 42 -10.28 12.27 -49.60
CA TYR A 42 -9.17 12.15 -48.64
C TYR A 42 -9.63 12.29 -47.19
N GLN A 43 -10.57 13.19 -46.92
CA GLN A 43 -11.17 13.38 -45.60
C GLN A 43 -12.05 12.19 -45.20
N GLN A 44 -12.79 11.62 -46.15
CA GLN A 44 -13.56 10.39 -45.94
C GLN A 44 -12.65 9.21 -45.59
N GLU A 45 -11.58 9.03 -46.37
CA GLU A 45 -10.59 7.98 -46.15
C GLU A 45 -9.87 8.16 -44.80
N ALA A 46 -9.44 9.38 -44.47
CA ALA A 46 -8.85 9.69 -43.18
C ALA A 46 -9.82 9.39 -42.01
N LEU A 47 -11.07 9.84 -42.10
CA LEU A 47 -12.07 9.57 -41.06
C LEU A 47 -12.29 8.06 -40.86
N GLY A 48 -12.34 7.30 -41.96
CA GLY A 48 -12.43 5.85 -41.94
C GLY A 48 -11.21 5.21 -41.27
N GLN A 49 -9.99 5.60 -41.64
CA GLN A 49 -8.78 5.03 -41.04
C GLN A 49 -8.63 5.40 -39.56
N LEU A 50 -8.99 6.62 -39.15
CA LEU A 50 -9.00 7.04 -37.75
C LEU A 50 -10.00 6.26 -36.87
N SER A 51 -10.91 5.50 -37.46
CA SER A 51 -11.84 4.66 -36.69
C SER A 51 -11.16 3.45 -36.03
N VAL A 52 -9.87 3.18 -36.30
CA VAL A 52 -9.11 2.10 -35.65
C VAL A 52 -8.70 2.40 -34.21
N PHE A 53 -8.74 3.67 -33.79
CA PHE A 53 -8.53 4.07 -32.40
C PHE A 53 -9.77 3.74 -31.57
N ASP A 54 -9.58 3.08 -30.42
CA ASP A 54 -10.66 2.71 -29.49
C ASP A 54 -10.86 3.76 -28.38
N GLY A 55 -10.02 4.80 -28.35
CA GLY A 55 -10.15 5.98 -27.49
C GLY A 55 -9.72 7.26 -28.22
N GLY A 56 -9.44 8.31 -27.44
CA GLY A 56 -8.78 9.48 -27.99
C GLY A 56 -7.37 9.16 -28.50
N PHE A 57 -6.78 10.05 -29.29
CA PHE A 57 -5.45 9.87 -29.88
C PHE A 57 -4.73 11.20 -30.05
N GLY A 58 -3.40 11.19 -29.97
CA GLY A 58 -2.57 12.34 -30.29
C GLY A 58 -2.45 12.59 -31.80
N LEU A 59 -2.00 13.79 -32.19
CA LEU A 59 -1.81 14.14 -33.60
C LEU A 59 -0.75 13.23 -34.28
N GLU A 60 0.36 12.98 -33.58
CA GLU A 60 1.44 12.11 -34.07
C GLU A 60 0.95 10.67 -34.35
N ALA A 61 0.14 10.13 -33.43
CA ALA A 61 -0.46 8.81 -33.59
C ALA A 61 -1.37 8.79 -34.83
N ALA A 62 -2.24 9.79 -34.97
CA ALA A 62 -3.15 9.93 -36.10
C ALA A 62 -2.39 9.99 -37.45
N GLU A 63 -1.31 10.79 -37.51
CA GLU A 63 -0.48 10.95 -38.70
C GLU A 63 0.24 9.65 -39.08
N SER A 64 0.68 8.87 -38.09
CA SER A 64 1.34 7.58 -38.34
C SER A 64 0.39 6.48 -38.84
N VAL A 65 -0.91 6.60 -38.54
CA VAL A 65 -1.93 5.61 -38.89
C VAL A 65 -2.63 5.94 -40.20
N VAL A 66 -2.87 7.23 -40.46
CA VAL A 66 -3.57 7.67 -41.66
C VAL A 66 -2.62 7.76 -42.83
N GLU A 67 -2.76 6.86 -43.78
CA GLU A 67 -2.01 6.87 -45.03
C GLU A 67 -2.93 7.26 -46.18
N LEU A 68 -2.60 8.36 -46.87
CA LEU A 68 -3.38 8.89 -47.97
C LEU A 68 -2.52 8.97 -49.24
N GLY A 69 -3.16 9.01 -50.39
CA GLY A 69 -2.46 9.12 -51.67
C GLY A 69 -1.58 10.37 -51.79
N PRO A 70 -0.59 10.38 -52.70
CA PRO A 70 0.45 11.42 -52.79
C PRO A 70 -0.04 12.84 -53.13
N GLN A 71 -1.31 12.97 -53.52
CA GLN A 71 -1.97 14.25 -53.83
C GLN A 71 -2.88 14.72 -52.69
N ALA A 72 -2.85 14.04 -51.54
CA ALA A 72 -3.62 14.44 -50.37
C ALA A 72 -3.14 15.81 -49.85
N PRO A 73 -4.05 16.66 -49.34
CA PRO A 73 -3.68 17.84 -48.59
C PRO A 73 -2.82 17.50 -47.36
N PRO A 74 -2.09 18.48 -46.79
CA PRO A 74 -1.41 18.29 -45.51
C PRO A 74 -2.34 17.70 -44.45
N PHE A 75 -1.85 16.73 -43.68
CA PHE A 75 -2.68 16.00 -42.70
C PHE A 75 -3.34 16.94 -41.68
N LEU A 76 -2.66 18.02 -41.29
CA LEU A 76 -3.21 19.03 -40.38
C LEU A 76 -4.47 19.71 -40.96
N GLU A 77 -4.49 20.04 -42.26
CA GLU A 77 -5.67 20.62 -42.92
C GLU A 77 -6.86 19.65 -42.94
N ILE A 78 -6.56 18.34 -43.06
CA ILE A 78 -7.58 17.29 -42.96
C ILE A 78 -8.17 17.25 -41.55
N MET A 79 -7.33 17.25 -40.52
CA MET A 79 -7.77 17.26 -39.12
C MET A 79 -8.58 18.51 -38.78
N GLU A 80 -8.12 19.70 -39.20
CA GLU A 80 -8.86 20.96 -39.03
C GLU A 80 -10.25 20.89 -39.68
N SER A 81 -10.35 20.31 -40.88
CA SER A 81 -11.63 20.11 -41.56
C SER A 81 -12.53 19.13 -40.79
N LEU A 82 -12.01 18.00 -40.33
CA LEU A 82 -12.79 17.03 -39.55
C LEU A 82 -13.31 17.64 -38.23
N VAL A 83 -12.53 18.51 -37.59
CA VAL A 83 -12.94 19.31 -36.44
C VAL A 83 -14.01 20.35 -36.83
N HIS A 84 -13.84 21.04 -37.95
CA HIS A 84 -14.82 21.98 -38.48
C HIS A 84 -16.20 21.32 -38.70
N TRP A 85 -16.20 20.09 -39.19
CA TRP A 85 -17.42 19.28 -39.39
C TRP A 85 -17.92 18.61 -38.10
N SER A 86 -17.26 18.83 -36.96
CA SER A 86 -17.56 18.20 -35.67
C SER A 86 -17.54 16.67 -35.72
N LEU A 87 -16.79 16.09 -36.65
CA LEU A 87 -16.59 14.65 -36.77
C LEU A 87 -15.46 14.15 -35.86
N VAL A 88 -14.52 15.06 -35.57
CA VAL A 88 -13.48 14.91 -34.57
C VAL A 88 -13.58 16.08 -33.59
N ARG A 89 -13.28 15.85 -32.32
CA ARG A 89 -13.12 16.90 -31.30
C ARG A 89 -11.75 16.82 -30.69
N PHE A 90 -11.32 17.87 -30.00
CA PHE A 90 -10.08 17.84 -29.24
C PHE A 90 -10.28 18.40 -27.84
N PHE A 91 -9.53 17.88 -26.89
CA PHE A 91 -9.51 18.30 -25.50
C PHE A 91 -8.06 18.27 -24.98
N PRO A 92 -7.68 19.14 -24.03
CA PRO A 92 -6.45 18.93 -23.28
C PRO A 92 -6.57 17.63 -22.47
N SER A 93 -5.47 16.90 -22.32
CA SER A 93 -5.39 15.73 -21.45
C SER A 93 -4.53 15.96 -20.22
N ASP A 94 -4.55 15.01 -19.30
CA ASP A 94 -3.83 15.08 -18.03
C ASP A 94 -2.31 15.07 -18.24
N SER A 95 -1.81 14.46 -19.32
CA SER A 95 -0.40 14.54 -19.73
C SER A 95 0.02 15.90 -20.30
N GLY A 96 -0.93 16.82 -20.50
CA GLY A 96 -0.71 18.14 -21.11
C GLY A 96 -0.79 18.13 -22.64
N GLU A 97 -0.98 16.97 -23.25
CA GLU A 97 -1.11 16.83 -24.71
C GLU A 97 -2.53 17.17 -25.19
N THR A 98 -2.66 17.60 -26.45
CA THR A 98 -3.97 17.74 -27.09
C THR A 98 -4.40 16.39 -27.65
N ARG A 99 -5.55 15.88 -27.18
CA ARG A 99 -6.10 14.61 -27.63
C ARG A 99 -7.32 14.81 -28.50
N TYR A 100 -7.31 14.17 -29.66
CA TYR A 100 -8.42 14.12 -30.59
C TYR A 100 -9.33 12.94 -30.27
N TRP A 101 -10.63 13.09 -30.47
CA TRP A 101 -11.65 12.09 -30.17
C TRP A 101 -12.68 12.01 -31.28
N GLN A 102 -13.05 10.79 -31.64
CA GLN A 102 -14.22 10.50 -32.48
C GLN A 102 -15.36 9.98 -31.61
N PHE A 103 -16.60 10.34 -31.95
CA PHE A 103 -17.77 9.75 -31.32
C PHE A 103 -17.89 8.28 -31.71
N ALA A 104 -18.32 7.44 -30.77
CA ALA A 104 -18.51 6.01 -31.02
C ALA A 104 -19.35 5.71 -32.29
N SER A 105 -20.41 6.49 -32.54
CA SER A 105 -21.24 6.35 -33.75
C SER A 105 -20.53 6.76 -35.04
N ILE A 106 -19.56 7.67 -34.96
CA ILE A 106 -18.73 8.09 -36.11
C ILE A 106 -17.64 7.04 -36.37
N CYS A 107 -17.02 6.49 -35.32
CA CYS A 107 -16.11 5.37 -35.45
C CYS A 107 -16.80 4.18 -36.12
N GLU A 108 -18.00 3.81 -35.65
CA GLU A 108 -18.81 2.73 -36.23
C GLU A 108 -19.10 3.00 -37.72
N PHE A 109 -19.57 4.20 -38.06
CA PHE A 109 -19.81 4.59 -39.45
C PHE A 109 -18.54 4.55 -40.31
N GLY A 110 -17.41 5.02 -39.77
CA GLY A 110 -16.11 4.99 -40.44
C GLY A 110 -15.64 3.56 -40.72
N ARG A 111 -15.76 2.65 -39.74
CA ARG A 111 -15.44 1.22 -39.89
C ARG A 111 -16.30 0.55 -40.95
N GLU A 112 -17.60 0.84 -40.97
CA GLU A 112 -18.52 0.28 -41.96
C GLU A 112 -18.24 0.77 -43.39
N THR A 113 -17.74 1.99 -43.53
CA THR A 113 -17.54 2.64 -44.84
C THR A 113 -16.15 2.37 -45.41
N LEU A 114 -15.16 2.06 -44.56
CA LEU A 114 -13.80 1.75 -44.99
C LEU A 114 -13.73 0.33 -45.57
N PRO A 115 -13.15 0.12 -46.77
CA PRO A 115 -12.95 -1.22 -47.30
C PRO A 115 -12.13 -2.08 -46.33
N ARG A 116 -12.49 -3.37 -46.20
CA ARG A 116 -11.85 -4.27 -45.23
C ARG A 116 -10.32 -4.33 -45.38
N THR A 117 -9.79 -4.26 -46.60
CA THR A 117 -8.34 -4.22 -46.86
C THR A 117 -7.68 -2.96 -46.29
N ALA A 118 -8.30 -1.80 -46.46
CA ALA A 118 -7.82 -0.54 -45.90
C ALA A 118 -7.97 -0.51 -44.37
N GLN A 119 -9.02 -1.13 -43.83
CA GLN A 119 -9.19 -1.29 -42.39
C GLN A 119 -8.05 -2.11 -41.78
N VAL A 120 -7.74 -3.27 -42.35
CA VAL A 120 -6.64 -4.13 -41.87
C VAL A 120 -5.29 -3.40 -41.95
N ALA A 121 -5.05 -2.65 -43.04
CA ALA A 121 -3.82 -1.85 -43.18
C ALA A 121 -3.70 -0.73 -42.12
N ALA A 122 -4.81 -0.06 -41.79
CA ALA A 122 -4.83 0.95 -40.72
C ALA A 122 -4.69 0.31 -39.33
N GLU A 123 -5.30 -0.85 -39.10
CA GLU A 123 -5.15 -1.63 -37.86
C GLU A 123 -3.69 -2.05 -37.63
N GLU A 124 -2.99 -2.46 -38.69
CA GLU A 124 -1.55 -2.80 -38.67
C GLU A 124 -0.69 -1.58 -38.34
N ARG A 125 -0.87 -0.44 -39.04
CA ARG A 125 -0.12 0.79 -38.73
C ARG A 125 -0.36 1.28 -37.31
N HIS A 126 -1.59 1.21 -36.83
CA HIS A 126 -1.93 1.54 -35.45
C HIS A 126 -1.17 0.64 -34.48
N TYR A 127 -1.24 -0.67 -34.68
CA TYR A 127 -0.50 -1.63 -33.86
C TYR A 127 1.01 -1.30 -33.84
N GLN A 128 1.63 -1.09 -35.00
CA GLN A 128 3.05 -0.77 -35.14
C GLN A 128 3.42 0.55 -34.44
N HIS A 129 2.56 1.58 -34.51
CA HIS A 129 2.77 2.84 -33.80
C HIS A 129 2.90 2.61 -32.29
N TYR A 130 1.94 1.90 -31.69
CA TYR A 130 1.93 1.66 -30.25
C TYR A 130 3.00 0.66 -29.80
N ALA A 131 3.29 -0.37 -30.59
CA ALA A 131 4.42 -1.27 -30.31
C ALA A 131 5.75 -0.50 -30.24
N LYS A 132 5.99 0.41 -31.20
CA LYS A 132 7.16 1.30 -31.18
C LYS A 132 7.18 2.23 -29.97
N ARG A 133 6.04 2.81 -29.61
CA ARG A 133 5.93 3.74 -28.47
C ARG A 133 6.14 3.02 -27.13
N CYS A 134 5.67 1.77 -26.99
CA CYS A 134 5.90 0.95 -25.81
C CYS A 134 7.37 0.65 -25.55
N ARG A 135 8.17 0.40 -26.59
CA ARG A 135 9.63 0.18 -26.43
C ARG A 135 10.32 1.36 -25.73
N TYR A 136 9.87 2.58 -25.97
CA TYR A 136 10.38 3.76 -25.26
C TYR A 136 9.86 3.83 -23.80
N TRP A 137 8.58 3.55 -23.60
CA TRP A 137 7.96 3.64 -22.28
C TRP A 137 8.45 2.59 -21.29
N VAL A 138 8.77 1.37 -21.73
CA VAL A 138 9.28 0.30 -20.86
C VAL A 138 10.45 0.79 -20.00
N ASP A 139 11.37 1.55 -20.58
CA ASP A 139 12.54 2.08 -19.88
C ASP A 139 12.24 3.39 -19.14
N ALA A 140 11.46 4.28 -19.74
CA ALA A 140 11.17 5.61 -19.21
C ALA A 140 10.21 5.60 -18.00
N LEU A 141 9.40 4.55 -17.85
CA LEU A 141 8.36 4.47 -16.82
C LEU A 141 8.89 4.49 -15.40
N TRP A 142 10.17 4.20 -15.20
CA TRP A 142 10.76 4.09 -13.86
C TRP A 142 11.95 5.02 -13.66
N GLY A 143 11.86 6.21 -14.26
CA GLY A 143 12.89 7.25 -14.19
C GLY A 143 12.32 8.64 -13.89
N PRO A 144 13.09 9.71 -14.18
CA PRO A 144 12.66 11.10 -13.90
C PRO A 144 11.33 11.48 -14.58
N ASP A 145 11.04 10.89 -15.74
CA ASP A 145 9.85 11.17 -16.55
C ASP A 145 8.68 10.22 -16.24
N GLU A 146 8.77 9.40 -15.18
CA GLU A 146 7.77 8.42 -14.77
C GLU A 146 6.34 8.98 -14.80
N MET A 147 6.10 10.14 -14.16
CA MET A 147 4.76 10.73 -14.09
C MET A 147 4.21 11.07 -15.47
N HIS A 148 5.04 11.70 -16.31
CA HIS A 148 4.63 12.07 -17.67
C HIS A 148 4.36 10.84 -18.53
N CYS A 149 5.24 9.83 -18.44
CA CYS A 149 5.07 8.55 -19.12
C CYS A 149 3.78 7.86 -18.66
N TYR A 150 3.52 7.82 -17.36
CA TYR A 150 2.34 7.19 -16.80
C TYR A 150 1.05 7.87 -17.28
N LEU A 151 0.98 9.20 -17.22
CA LEU A 151 -0.17 9.96 -17.71
C LEU A 151 -0.40 9.72 -19.20
N ALA A 152 0.66 9.69 -20.00
CA ALA A 152 0.59 9.37 -21.42
C ALA A 152 0.10 7.93 -21.69
N ILE A 153 0.55 6.95 -20.90
CA ILE A 153 0.09 5.55 -21.00
C ILE A 153 -1.38 5.44 -20.62
N ASN A 154 -1.79 6.13 -19.56
CA ASN A 154 -3.18 6.15 -19.12
C ASN A 154 -4.09 6.79 -20.19
N ASP A 155 -3.65 7.89 -20.81
CA ASP A 155 -4.33 8.52 -21.94
C ASP A 155 -4.49 7.58 -23.14
N GLU A 156 -3.51 6.69 -23.36
CA GLU A 156 -3.48 5.71 -24.45
C GLU A 156 -4.02 4.32 -24.08
N TYR A 157 -4.56 4.13 -22.87
CA TYR A 157 -4.93 2.81 -22.33
C TYR A 157 -5.83 1.99 -23.27
N GLN A 158 -6.88 2.60 -23.85
CA GLN A 158 -7.78 1.94 -24.80
C GLN A 158 -7.06 1.50 -26.09
N ASN A 159 -6.17 2.36 -26.60
CA ASN A 159 -5.43 2.07 -27.83
C ASN A 159 -4.35 1.02 -27.58
N LEU A 160 -3.72 0.99 -26.40
CA LEU A 160 -2.79 -0.06 -26.00
C LEU A 160 -3.51 -1.42 -25.88
N LEU A 161 -4.72 -1.47 -25.31
CA LEU A 161 -5.53 -2.69 -25.31
C LEU A 161 -5.91 -3.16 -26.72
N ALA A 162 -6.20 -2.22 -27.63
CA ALA A 162 -6.46 -2.54 -29.04
C ALA A 162 -5.18 -3.06 -29.74
N ALA A 163 -4.03 -2.42 -29.49
CA ALA A 163 -2.74 -2.83 -30.03
C ALA A 163 -2.35 -4.23 -29.53
N PHE A 164 -2.50 -4.53 -28.25
CA PHE A 164 -2.25 -5.86 -27.70
C PHE A 164 -3.12 -6.94 -28.38
N ARG A 165 -4.44 -6.69 -28.49
CA ARG A 165 -5.39 -7.64 -29.11
C ARG A 165 -5.04 -7.94 -30.57
N ARG A 166 -4.48 -6.96 -31.30
CA ARG A 166 -4.03 -7.12 -32.69
C ARG A 166 -2.68 -7.83 -32.74
N GLY A 167 -1.73 -7.39 -31.92
CA GLY A 167 -0.34 -7.87 -31.89
C GLY A 167 -0.19 -9.32 -31.43
N ILE A 168 -1.02 -9.79 -30.48
CA ILE A 168 -0.84 -11.12 -29.86
C ILE A 168 -0.81 -12.29 -30.87
N ASN A 169 -1.52 -12.17 -31.99
CA ASN A 169 -1.53 -13.20 -33.04
C ASN A 169 -0.57 -12.90 -34.21
N CYS A 170 0.08 -11.73 -34.20
CA CYS A 170 0.97 -11.26 -35.26
C CYS A 170 2.44 -11.38 -34.84
N ASP A 171 2.79 -10.79 -33.70
CA ASP A 171 4.10 -10.84 -33.08
C ASP A 171 3.92 -10.87 -31.54
N ALA A 172 4.18 -12.05 -30.98
CA ALA A 172 4.01 -12.27 -29.55
C ALA A 172 5.04 -11.49 -28.72
N GLU A 173 6.23 -11.14 -29.26
CA GLU A 173 7.23 -10.38 -28.51
C GLU A 173 6.80 -8.92 -28.33
N GLU A 174 6.31 -8.29 -29.40
CA GLU A 174 5.77 -6.93 -29.30
C GLU A 174 4.53 -6.88 -28.40
N ALA A 175 3.73 -7.95 -28.39
CA ALA A 175 2.61 -8.09 -27.45
C ALA A 175 3.07 -8.17 -25.99
N VAL A 176 4.21 -8.82 -25.69
CA VAL A 176 4.83 -8.82 -24.35
C VAL A 176 5.20 -7.40 -23.94
N ASP A 177 5.85 -6.62 -24.82
CA ASP A 177 6.24 -5.24 -24.50
C ASP A 177 5.04 -4.32 -24.28
N ILE A 178 4.00 -4.45 -25.11
CA ILE A 178 2.74 -3.72 -24.89
C ILE A 178 2.11 -4.11 -23.55
N PHE A 179 2.12 -5.41 -23.22
CA PHE A 179 1.57 -5.88 -21.95
C PHE A 179 2.36 -5.36 -20.75
N ARG A 180 3.70 -5.33 -20.80
CA ARG A 180 4.55 -4.77 -19.73
C ARG A 180 4.21 -3.32 -19.39
N VAL A 181 3.91 -2.51 -20.41
CA VAL A 181 3.47 -1.12 -20.23
C VAL A 181 2.05 -1.06 -19.64
N LEU A 182 1.12 -1.85 -20.17
CA LEU A 182 -0.25 -1.93 -19.66
C LEU A 182 -0.31 -2.46 -18.22
N ASP A 183 0.59 -3.37 -17.85
CA ASP A 183 0.61 -4.02 -16.54
C ASP A 183 0.73 -3.00 -15.41
N VAL A 184 1.46 -1.91 -15.63
CA VAL A 184 1.58 -0.81 -14.67
C VAL A 184 0.22 -0.19 -14.38
N VAL A 185 -0.62 0.03 -15.38
CA VAL A 185 -1.98 0.54 -15.16
C VAL A 185 -2.86 -0.54 -14.54
N LEU A 186 -2.81 -1.76 -15.08
CA LEU A 186 -3.68 -2.87 -14.67
C LEU A 186 -3.40 -3.37 -13.25
N ALA A 187 -2.15 -3.33 -12.79
CA ALA A 187 -1.77 -3.76 -11.44
C ALA A 187 -2.22 -2.76 -10.36
N HIS A 188 -2.18 -1.45 -10.67
CA HIS A 188 -2.44 -0.37 -9.70
C HIS A 188 -3.87 0.18 -9.75
N ARG A 189 -4.52 0.16 -10.94
CA ARG A 189 -5.92 0.60 -11.15
C ARG A 189 -6.89 -0.54 -11.43
N GLY A 190 -6.41 -1.71 -11.87
CA GLY A 190 -7.28 -2.77 -12.39
C GLY A 190 -7.71 -2.51 -13.85
N PRO A 191 -8.65 -3.32 -14.39
CA PRO A 191 -9.32 -4.44 -13.72
C PRO A 191 -8.47 -5.72 -13.75
N ARG A 192 -8.37 -6.42 -12.60
CA ARG A 192 -7.45 -7.57 -12.40
C ARG A 192 -7.76 -8.78 -13.28
N ASN A 193 -9.03 -9.01 -13.60
CA ASN A 193 -9.46 -10.09 -14.50
C ASN A 193 -8.96 -9.88 -15.93
N LEU A 194 -8.94 -8.64 -16.42
CA LEU A 194 -8.39 -8.31 -17.73
C LEU A 194 -6.88 -8.59 -17.76
N ARG A 195 -6.16 -8.15 -16.72
CA ARG A 195 -4.74 -8.45 -16.52
C ARG A 195 -4.47 -9.96 -16.62
N GLN A 196 -5.22 -10.76 -15.86
CA GLN A 196 -5.07 -12.22 -15.84
C GLN A 196 -5.40 -12.86 -17.20
N SER A 197 -6.46 -12.40 -17.87
CA SER A 197 -6.83 -12.90 -19.20
C SER A 197 -5.75 -12.60 -20.24
N MET A 198 -5.12 -11.43 -20.19
CA MET A 198 -4.05 -11.05 -21.12
C MET A 198 -2.76 -11.84 -20.85
N LEU A 199 -2.40 -12.03 -19.57
CA LEU A 199 -1.28 -12.91 -19.19
C LEU A 199 -1.48 -14.32 -19.72
N HIS A 200 -2.68 -14.89 -19.53
CA HIS A 200 -2.98 -16.22 -20.03
C HIS A 200 -2.83 -16.34 -21.55
N GLN A 201 -3.22 -15.31 -22.31
CA GLN A 201 -3.02 -15.28 -23.76
C GLN A 201 -1.54 -15.25 -24.16
N LEU A 202 -0.68 -14.59 -23.39
CA LEU A 202 0.76 -14.61 -23.62
C LEU A 202 1.36 -15.98 -23.30
N GLU A 203 0.91 -16.61 -22.22
CA GLU A 203 1.33 -17.97 -21.82
C GLU A 203 1.03 -19.01 -22.90
N THR A 204 -0.12 -18.90 -23.59
CA THR A 204 -0.45 -19.82 -24.70
C THR A 204 0.46 -19.65 -25.92
N HIS A 205 1.18 -18.53 -26.04
CA HIS A 205 2.15 -18.27 -27.11
C HIS A 205 3.60 -18.45 -26.64
N SER A 206 3.83 -18.97 -25.42
CA SER A 206 5.16 -19.07 -24.80
C SER A 206 6.20 -19.76 -25.69
N GLU A 207 5.86 -20.80 -26.44
CA GLU A 207 6.78 -21.50 -27.34
C GLU A 207 7.37 -20.63 -28.45
N GLN A 208 6.66 -19.56 -28.85
CA GLN A 208 7.09 -18.64 -29.92
C GLN A 208 7.97 -17.49 -29.39
N LEU A 209 7.96 -17.26 -28.08
CA LEU A 209 8.71 -16.20 -27.43
C LEU A 209 10.19 -16.56 -27.29
N SER A 210 11.08 -15.55 -27.38
CA SER A 210 12.47 -15.67 -26.94
C SER A 210 12.58 -15.99 -25.44
N ALA A 211 13.75 -16.45 -25.01
CA ALA A 211 14.02 -16.73 -23.60
C ALA A 211 13.77 -15.51 -22.69
N GLU A 212 14.14 -14.32 -23.15
CA GLU A 212 13.89 -13.07 -22.43
C GLU A 212 12.39 -12.79 -22.28
N ALA A 213 11.64 -12.85 -23.38
CA ALA A 213 10.20 -12.60 -23.35
C ALA A 213 9.44 -13.65 -22.51
N ARG A 214 9.84 -14.93 -22.55
CA ARG A 214 9.29 -15.97 -21.65
C ARG A 214 9.54 -15.66 -20.19
N PHE A 215 10.76 -15.23 -19.84
CA PHE A 215 11.08 -14.82 -18.48
C PHE A 215 10.22 -13.64 -18.03
N GLN A 216 10.03 -12.62 -18.88
CA GLN A 216 9.18 -11.47 -18.55
C GLN A 216 7.72 -11.90 -18.30
N VAL A 217 7.15 -12.77 -19.13
CA VAL A 217 5.80 -13.32 -18.92
C VAL A 217 5.74 -14.08 -17.60
N ALA A 218 6.69 -14.97 -17.33
CA ALA A 218 6.73 -15.75 -16.08
C ALA A 218 6.86 -14.85 -14.85
N LEU A 219 7.69 -13.80 -14.90
CA LEU A 219 7.84 -12.83 -13.81
C LEU A 219 6.53 -12.07 -13.55
N LEU A 220 5.83 -11.64 -14.59
CA LEU A 220 4.54 -10.97 -14.46
C LEU A 220 3.47 -11.93 -13.93
N SER A 221 3.46 -13.19 -14.35
CA SER A 221 2.57 -14.22 -13.81
C SER A 221 2.86 -14.52 -12.34
N ALA A 222 4.13 -14.57 -11.94
CA ALA A 222 4.56 -14.75 -10.55
C ALA A 222 4.10 -13.62 -9.60
N SER A 223 3.69 -12.47 -10.15
CA SER A 223 3.13 -11.37 -9.34
C SER A 223 1.78 -11.71 -8.69
N SER A 224 1.14 -12.81 -9.08
CA SER A 224 -0.04 -13.36 -8.39
C SER A 224 0.28 -13.86 -6.97
N GLY A 225 1.53 -14.26 -6.70
CA GLY A 225 1.96 -14.85 -5.44
C GLY A 225 1.83 -16.36 -5.35
N GLU A 226 1.47 -17.03 -6.44
CA GLU A 226 1.48 -18.48 -6.52
C GLU A 226 2.94 -19.02 -6.46
N PRO A 227 3.27 -19.93 -5.53
CA PRO A 227 4.63 -20.49 -5.41
C PRO A 227 5.11 -21.17 -6.69
N GLU A 228 4.21 -21.87 -7.38
CA GLU A 228 4.50 -22.58 -8.65
C GLU A 228 4.94 -21.60 -9.74
N ARG A 229 4.25 -20.46 -9.89
CA ARG A 229 4.59 -19.39 -10.84
C ARG A 229 5.93 -18.74 -10.52
N THR A 230 6.22 -18.57 -9.23
CA THR A 230 7.50 -18.02 -8.76
C THR A 230 8.66 -18.97 -9.07
N ALA A 231 8.47 -20.28 -8.84
CA ALA A 231 9.44 -21.32 -9.18
C ALA A 231 9.68 -21.43 -10.70
N GLU A 232 8.62 -21.31 -11.50
CA GLU A 232 8.71 -21.24 -12.97
C GLU A 232 9.58 -20.05 -13.41
N ALA A 233 9.29 -18.84 -12.92
CA ALA A 233 10.08 -17.65 -13.22
C ALA A 233 11.55 -17.81 -12.80
N MET A 234 11.81 -18.42 -11.64
CA MET A 234 13.17 -18.72 -11.17
C MET A 234 13.90 -19.68 -12.12
N SER A 235 13.22 -20.70 -12.62
CA SER A 235 13.80 -21.67 -13.56
C SER A 235 14.18 -21.07 -14.91
N LEU A 236 13.44 -20.03 -15.33
CA LEU A 236 13.66 -19.32 -16.60
C LEU A 236 14.69 -18.19 -16.48
N ALA A 237 15.07 -17.79 -15.26
CA ALA A 237 16.03 -16.74 -15.02
C ALA A 237 17.44 -17.15 -15.46
N ALA A 238 17.94 -16.50 -16.52
CA ALA A 238 19.25 -16.76 -17.11
C ALA A 238 20.35 -15.95 -16.42
N THR A 239 20.06 -14.71 -16.02
CA THR A 239 21.04 -13.79 -15.41
C THR A 239 20.83 -13.63 -13.90
N ASP A 240 21.85 -13.15 -13.20
CA ASP A 240 21.76 -12.88 -11.76
C ASP A 240 20.75 -11.76 -11.47
N SER A 241 20.65 -10.73 -12.33
CA SER A 241 19.61 -9.70 -12.21
C SER A 241 18.19 -10.28 -12.33
N GLN A 242 17.96 -11.22 -13.25
CA GLN A 242 16.66 -11.88 -13.40
C GLN A 242 16.31 -12.71 -12.16
N ARG A 243 17.26 -13.50 -11.64
CA ARG A 243 17.07 -14.24 -10.37
C ARG A 243 16.76 -13.27 -9.24
N LEU A 244 17.43 -12.12 -9.22
CA LEU A 244 17.23 -11.06 -8.25
C LEU A 244 15.78 -10.57 -8.22
N ARG A 245 15.22 -10.29 -9.40
CA ARG A 245 13.84 -9.82 -9.56
C ARG A 245 12.82 -10.83 -9.05
N VAL A 246 13.05 -12.12 -9.32
CA VAL A 246 12.18 -13.19 -8.83
C VAL A 246 12.26 -13.30 -7.30
N MET A 247 13.46 -13.29 -6.71
CA MET A 247 13.63 -13.33 -5.25
C MET A 247 13.02 -12.10 -4.56
N ASN A 248 13.15 -10.91 -5.17
CA ASN A 248 12.53 -9.69 -4.64
C ASN A 248 11.00 -9.77 -4.64
N LEU A 249 10.42 -10.34 -5.69
CA LEU A 249 8.99 -10.56 -5.81
C LEU A 249 8.49 -11.58 -4.76
N GLU A 250 9.20 -12.70 -4.64
CA GLU A 250 8.97 -13.74 -3.62
C GLU A 250 9.00 -13.16 -2.20
N ALA A 251 9.98 -12.30 -1.90
CA ALA A 251 10.04 -11.58 -0.64
C ALA A 251 8.79 -10.74 -0.37
N GLY A 252 8.33 -9.96 -1.35
CA GLY A 252 7.08 -9.22 -1.23
C GLY A 252 5.87 -10.10 -0.90
N HIS A 253 5.81 -11.32 -1.44
CA HIS A 253 4.73 -12.28 -1.15
C HIS A 253 4.81 -12.84 0.27
N HIS A 254 5.99 -13.26 0.73
CA HIS A 254 6.18 -13.74 2.10
C HIS A 254 5.91 -12.64 3.13
N LEU A 255 6.29 -11.39 2.87
CA LEU A 255 5.95 -10.25 3.71
C LEU A 255 4.43 -10.06 3.82
N ARG A 256 3.70 -10.21 2.72
CA ARG A 256 2.23 -10.10 2.70
C ARG A 256 1.54 -11.26 3.42
N ARG A 257 2.09 -12.48 3.35
CA ARG A 257 1.57 -13.67 4.05
C ARG A 257 1.98 -13.72 5.52
N GLY A 258 3.06 -13.05 5.88
CA GLY A 258 3.58 -13.08 7.24
C GLY A 258 4.44 -14.29 7.55
N ASP A 259 5.07 -14.89 6.55
CA ASP A 259 5.88 -16.10 6.70
C ASP A 259 7.25 -15.75 7.32
N ALA A 260 7.29 -15.47 8.62
CA ALA A 260 8.44 -14.86 9.28
C ALA A 260 9.77 -15.63 9.12
N LEU A 261 9.73 -16.97 9.08
CA LEU A 261 10.91 -17.80 8.77
C LEU A 261 11.44 -17.55 7.36
N GLN A 262 10.55 -17.50 6.37
CA GLN A 262 10.90 -17.20 4.99
C GLN A 262 11.35 -15.75 4.84
N VAL A 263 10.73 -14.81 5.57
CA VAL A 263 11.14 -13.41 5.63
C VAL A 263 12.57 -13.28 6.14
N SER A 264 12.97 -14.02 7.18
CA SER A 264 14.34 -14.02 7.73
C SER A 264 15.36 -14.64 6.76
N GLU A 265 15.01 -15.73 6.08
CA GLU A 265 15.89 -16.32 5.06
C GLU A 265 16.07 -15.38 3.87
N LEU A 266 14.99 -14.76 3.41
CA LEU A 266 14.99 -13.76 2.34
C LEU A 266 15.76 -12.51 2.74
N GLU A 267 15.67 -12.04 3.98
CA GLU A 267 16.46 -10.92 4.48
C GLU A 267 17.96 -11.11 4.22
N ASN A 268 18.47 -12.31 4.53
CA ASN A 268 19.88 -12.67 4.28
C ASN A 268 20.22 -12.73 2.79
N LYS A 269 19.28 -13.20 1.95
CA LYS A 269 19.43 -13.22 0.48
C LYS A 269 19.41 -11.78 -0.07
N LEU A 270 18.36 -11.01 0.19
CA LEU A 270 18.17 -9.61 -0.22
C LEU A 270 19.35 -8.71 0.18
N ARG A 271 19.93 -8.90 1.36
CA ARG A 271 21.10 -8.11 1.78
C ARG A 271 22.31 -8.33 0.89
N LYS A 272 22.57 -9.57 0.46
CA LYS A 272 23.63 -9.87 -0.52
C LYS A 272 23.30 -9.22 -1.88
N MET A 273 22.03 -9.30 -2.25
CA MET A 273 21.51 -8.75 -3.51
C MET A 273 21.69 -7.23 -3.63
N VAL A 274 21.50 -6.45 -2.55
CA VAL A 274 21.77 -4.99 -2.55
C VAL A 274 23.23 -4.69 -2.86
N VAL A 275 24.16 -5.51 -2.36
CA VAL A 275 25.61 -5.31 -2.56
C VAL A 275 26.04 -5.65 -3.99
N GLU A 276 25.37 -6.62 -4.62
CA GLU A 276 25.73 -7.16 -5.92
C GLU A 276 24.98 -6.52 -7.10
N SER A 277 23.94 -5.70 -6.84
CA SER A 277 23.12 -5.09 -7.89
C SER A 277 23.78 -3.86 -8.50
N GLU A 278 24.02 -3.89 -9.81
CA GLU A 278 24.40 -2.71 -10.60
C GLU A 278 23.18 -1.91 -11.11
N GLU A 279 21.96 -2.37 -10.80
CA GLU A 279 20.69 -1.73 -11.22
C GLU A 279 20.14 -0.84 -10.09
N PRO A 280 20.16 0.50 -10.24
CA PRO A 280 19.77 1.41 -9.17
C PRO A 280 18.33 1.21 -8.67
N ARG A 281 17.40 1.00 -9.60
CA ARG A 281 15.99 0.77 -9.30
C ARG A 281 15.79 -0.50 -8.47
N LEU A 282 16.38 -1.59 -8.92
CA LEU A 282 16.24 -2.89 -8.27
C LEU A 282 16.87 -2.87 -6.87
N SER A 283 17.98 -2.15 -6.71
CA SER A 283 18.62 -1.91 -5.39
C SER A 283 17.65 -1.25 -4.41
N VAL A 284 16.91 -0.23 -4.86
CA VAL A 284 15.92 0.50 -4.05
C VAL A 284 14.72 -0.40 -3.69
N GLU A 285 14.21 -1.20 -4.63
CA GLU A 285 13.10 -2.14 -4.38
C GLU A 285 13.50 -3.24 -3.39
N VAL A 286 14.70 -3.82 -3.55
CA VAL A 286 15.25 -4.82 -2.64
C VAL A 286 15.46 -4.24 -1.24
N LEU A 287 16.01 -3.01 -1.15
CA LEU A 287 16.19 -2.33 0.13
C LEU A 287 14.86 -2.01 0.82
N HIS A 288 13.82 -1.64 0.07
CA HIS A 288 12.48 -1.42 0.60
C HIS A 288 11.88 -2.71 1.20
N ASN A 289 12.00 -3.83 0.48
CA ASN A 289 11.55 -5.13 0.99
C ASN A 289 12.39 -5.61 2.19
N LEU A 290 13.69 -5.34 2.20
CA LEU A 290 14.55 -5.60 3.34
C LEU A 290 14.13 -4.79 4.58
N ALA A 291 13.82 -3.51 4.39
CA ALA A 291 13.33 -2.63 5.45
C ALA A 291 11.98 -3.13 6.00
N SER A 292 11.09 -3.58 5.12
CA SER A 292 9.82 -4.20 5.49
C SER A 292 10.05 -5.51 6.26
N ALA A 293 10.96 -6.37 5.80
CA ALA A 293 11.33 -7.61 6.49
C ALA A 293 11.84 -7.35 7.91
N ARG A 294 12.75 -6.39 8.07
CA ARG A 294 13.28 -5.96 9.37
C ARG A 294 12.20 -5.42 10.28
N HIS A 295 11.22 -4.71 9.73
CA HIS A 295 10.07 -4.27 10.53
C HIS A 295 9.32 -5.45 11.14
N PHE A 296 9.11 -6.52 10.37
CA PHE A 296 8.42 -7.71 10.84
C PHE A 296 9.27 -8.56 11.80
N THR A 297 10.56 -8.74 11.53
CA THR A 297 11.41 -9.65 12.31
C THR A 297 12.06 -9.00 13.53
N LYS A 298 12.33 -7.70 13.47
CA LYS A 298 13.13 -6.95 14.48
C LYS A 298 12.50 -5.62 14.89
N GLY A 299 11.33 -5.30 14.36
CA GLY A 299 10.62 -4.07 14.71
C GLY A 299 11.20 -2.79 14.09
N ARG A 300 10.63 -1.65 14.50
CA ARG A 300 10.79 -0.37 13.80
C ARG A 300 12.21 0.20 13.77
N HIS A 301 12.99 0.00 14.82
CA HIS A 301 14.27 0.68 15.01
C HIS A 301 15.35 0.22 14.01
N GLU A 302 15.25 -1.03 13.54
CA GLU A 302 16.07 -1.57 12.46
C GLU A 302 15.50 -1.25 11.07
N ALA A 303 14.19 -1.13 10.93
CA ALA A 303 13.53 -0.89 9.65
C ALA A 303 13.67 0.55 9.15
N VAL A 304 13.52 1.51 10.05
CA VAL A 304 13.51 2.95 9.75
C VAL A 304 14.74 3.42 8.98
N PRO A 305 15.99 3.14 9.43
CA PRO A 305 17.18 3.66 8.75
C PRO A 305 17.27 3.18 7.31
N LEU A 306 16.77 1.96 7.05
CA LEU A 306 16.74 1.37 5.71
C LEU A 306 15.70 2.05 4.81
N PHE A 307 14.53 2.43 5.34
CA PHE A 307 13.56 3.22 4.57
C PHE A 307 14.08 4.63 4.26
N GLN A 308 14.78 5.27 5.21
CA GLN A 308 15.43 6.57 4.98
C GLN A 308 16.55 6.47 3.92
N GLU A 309 17.35 5.40 3.96
CA GLU A 309 18.33 5.11 2.92
C GLU A 309 17.66 4.87 1.56
N CYS A 310 16.57 4.12 1.53
CA CYS A 310 15.77 3.89 0.33
C CYS A 310 15.27 5.21 -0.29
N MET A 311 14.81 6.16 0.55
CA MET A 311 14.44 7.49 0.08
C MET A 311 15.62 8.28 -0.49
N ALA A 312 16.76 8.28 0.21
CA ALA A 312 17.96 8.99 -0.26
C ALA A 312 18.49 8.42 -1.59
N LEU A 313 18.47 7.10 -1.75
CA LEU A 313 18.81 6.44 -3.01
C LEU A 313 17.80 6.78 -4.11
N SER A 314 16.50 6.77 -3.79
CA SER A 314 15.45 7.16 -4.74
C SER A 314 15.63 8.60 -5.24
N GLU A 315 16.00 9.52 -4.36
CA GLU A 315 16.32 10.91 -4.76
C GLU A 315 17.58 10.99 -5.62
N ARG A 316 18.65 10.28 -5.23
CA ARG A 316 19.91 10.22 -5.99
C ARG A 316 19.70 9.71 -7.41
N TYR A 317 18.89 8.68 -7.57
CA TYR A 317 18.61 8.04 -8.86
C TYR A 317 17.39 8.62 -9.58
N ARG A 318 16.73 9.63 -9.01
CA ARG A 318 15.53 10.28 -9.57
C ARG A 318 14.40 9.27 -9.84
N LEU A 319 14.05 8.50 -8.81
CA LEU A 319 12.99 7.50 -8.78
C LEU A 319 11.83 8.00 -7.90
N PRO A 320 10.96 8.90 -8.39
CA PRO A 320 9.97 9.56 -7.55
C PRO A 320 8.89 8.61 -7.02
N TRP A 321 8.48 7.58 -7.74
CA TRP A 321 7.57 6.56 -7.21
C TRP A 321 8.17 5.79 -6.05
N HIS A 322 9.39 5.27 -6.18
CA HIS A 322 10.03 4.52 -5.10
C HIS A 322 10.23 5.38 -3.85
N ARG A 323 10.53 6.68 -4.03
CA ARG A 323 10.56 7.65 -2.93
C ARG A 323 9.21 7.76 -2.23
N ASP A 324 8.13 7.96 -2.98
CA ASP A 324 6.76 8.08 -2.46
C ASP A 324 6.27 6.75 -1.80
N HIS A 325 6.70 5.61 -2.34
CA HIS A 325 6.41 4.28 -1.79
C HIS A 325 7.10 4.06 -0.44
N SER A 326 8.37 4.46 -0.30
CA SER A 326 9.10 4.41 0.97
C SER A 326 8.56 5.39 2.00
N TRP A 327 8.10 6.57 1.58
CA TRP A 327 7.34 7.48 2.43
C TRP A 327 6.08 6.82 3.01
N THR A 328 5.33 6.11 2.16
CA THR A 328 4.13 5.37 2.58
C THR A 328 4.46 4.35 3.66
N ALA A 329 5.54 3.59 3.51
CA ALA A 329 5.99 2.62 4.52
C ALA A 329 6.43 3.28 5.85
N LEU A 330 7.00 4.48 5.80
CA LEU A 330 7.37 5.23 7.00
C LEU A 330 6.15 5.73 7.79
N PHE A 331 5.07 6.15 7.11
CA PHE A 331 3.80 6.45 7.77
C PHE A 331 3.24 5.22 8.51
N TRP A 332 3.37 4.05 7.90
CA TRP A 332 2.97 2.77 8.48
C TRP A 332 3.68 2.44 9.79
N ILE A 333 4.99 2.67 9.84
CA ILE A 333 5.84 2.29 10.97
C ILE A 333 5.72 3.27 12.14
N GLY A 334 5.06 4.42 11.92
CA GLY A 334 4.67 5.35 12.98
C GLY A 334 5.86 6.08 13.63
N GLU A 335 7.04 6.05 13.03
CA GLU A 335 8.19 6.82 13.53
C GLU A 335 7.95 8.34 13.45
N TYR A 336 7.22 8.72 12.41
CA TYR A 336 6.77 10.05 12.08
C TYR A 336 5.47 10.47 12.79
N ALA A 337 4.93 9.62 13.65
CA ALA A 337 3.87 10.02 14.58
C ALA A 337 4.44 10.87 15.74
N ASN A 338 5.75 10.72 16.04
CA ASN A 338 6.42 11.41 17.15
C ASN A 338 7.39 12.52 16.73
N GLN A 339 7.82 12.55 15.46
CA GLN A 339 8.45 13.71 14.83
C GLN A 339 7.41 14.34 13.92
N GLN A 340 7.25 15.66 13.95
CA GLN A 340 6.29 16.37 13.10
C GLN A 340 6.54 16.01 11.63
N VAL A 341 5.78 15.06 11.07
CA VAL A 341 5.53 15.09 9.62
C VAL A 341 4.79 16.37 9.40
N GLU A 342 5.41 17.29 8.68
CA GLU A 342 4.68 18.44 8.21
C GLU A 342 3.58 17.92 7.29
N GLN A 343 2.35 18.35 7.55
CA GLN A 343 1.18 18.02 6.74
C GLN A 343 1.42 18.29 5.23
N THR A 344 2.30 19.25 4.92
CA THR A 344 2.81 19.59 3.60
C THR A 344 3.47 18.42 2.86
N ASP A 345 4.26 17.58 3.53
CA ASP A 345 4.93 16.43 2.89
C ASP A 345 3.91 15.34 2.54
N PHE A 346 2.94 15.08 3.41
CA PHE A 346 1.86 14.14 3.13
C PHE A 346 0.99 14.61 1.98
N ASP A 347 0.53 15.87 2.02
CA ASP A 347 -0.36 16.43 1.00
C ASP A 347 0.30 16.36 -0.39
N ALA A 348 1.61 16.63 -0.47
CA ALA A 348 2.36 16.53 -1.71
C ALA A 348 2.49 15.08 -2.22
N VAL A 349 2.73 14.10 -1.34
CA VAL A 349 2.78 12.68 -1.73
C VAL A 349 1.40 12.19 -2.15
N LEU A 350 0.34 12.57 -1.43
CA LEU A 350 -1.04 12.23 -1.73
C LEU A 350 -1.49 12.83 -3.07
N GLU A 351 -1.19 14.10 -3.33
CA GLU A 351 -1.48 14.77 -4.59
C GLU A 351 -0.80 14.06 -5.76
N ARG A 352 0.50 13.77 -5.68
CA ARG A 352 1.21 13.01 -6.72
C ARG A 352 0.59 11.62 -6.91
N THR A 353 0.22 10.94 -5.83
CA THR A 353 -0.41 9.61 -5.91
C THR A 353 -1.78 9.67 -6.59
N ARG A 354 -2.57 10.71 -6.30
CA ARG A 354 -3.87 10.99 -6.95
C ARG A 354 -3.72 11.36 -8.41
N LEU A 355 -2.70 12.14 -8.77
CA LEU A 355 -2.39 12.45 -10.17
C LEU A 355 -2.01 11.18 -10.95
N ARG A 356 -1.23 10.27 -10.34
CA ARG A 356 -1.00 8.91 -10.90
C ARG A 356 -2.28 8.07 -10.89
N GLY A 357 -3.32 8.44 -10.16
CA GLY A 357 -4.53 7.64 -9.92
C GLY A 357 -4.23 6.23 -9.40
N PHE A 358 -3.16 6.09 -8.63
CA PHE A 358 -2.72 4.86 -8.00
C PHE A 358 -3.57 4.59 -6.76
N ARG A 359 -4.77 4.03 -6.97
CA ARG A 359 -5.77 3.85 -5.91
C ARG A 359 -5.31 2.91 -4.81
N LEU A 360 -4.55 1.87 -5.16
CA LEU A 360 -4.00 0.94 -4.17
C LEU A 360 -3.00 1.65 -3.23
N GLU A 361 -2.12 2.46 -3.80
CA GLU A 361 -1.13 3.27 -3.09
C GLU A 361 -1.81 4.37 -2.27
N GLU A 362 -2.80 5.04 -2.86
CA GLU A 362 -3.62 6.06 -2.18
C GLU A 362 -4.27 5.48 -0.92
N ALA A 363 -4.86 4.29 -1.01
CA ALA A 363 -5.44 3.61 0.14
C ALA A 363 -4.39 3.27 1.21
N ASN A 364 -3.22 2.76 0.82
CA ASN A 364 -2.14 2.44 1.75
C ASN A 364 -1.59 3.69 2.45
N LEU A 365 -1.43 4.79 1.71
CA LEU A 365 -0.96 6.07 2.18
C LEU A 365 -1.95 6.70 3.17
N LEU A 366 -3.24 6.75 2.83
CA LEU A 366 -4.30 7.23 3.71
C LEU A 366 -4.40 6.41 5.01
N ARG A 367 -4.29 5.09 4.91
CA ARG A 367 -4.32 4.19 6.07
C ARG A 367 -3.10 4.43 6.98
N GLY A 368 -1.91 4.63 6.43
CA GLY A 368 -0.71 5.02 7.20
C GLY A 368 -0.85 6.40 7.85
N TYR A 369 -1.31 7.41 7.10
CA TYR A 369 -1.49 8.78 7.58
C TYR A 369 -2.52 8.90 8.71
N SER A 370 -3.54 8.04 8.71
CA SER A 370 -4.50 7.95 9.83
C SER A 370 -3.81 7.71 11.19
N LEU A 371 -2.68 6.99 11.20
CA LEU A 371 -1.89 6.76 12.42
C LEU A 371 -1.22 8.06 12.90
N ALA A 372 -0.65 8.83 11.97
CA ALA A 372 -0.04 10.13 12.27
C ALA A 372 -1.08 11.15 12.76
N LEU A 373 -2.25 11.22 12.11
CA LEU A 373 -3.36 12.08 12.53
C LEU A 373 -3.85 11.74 13.94
N ARG A 374 -3.94 10.46 14.29
CA ARG A 374 -4.32 10.02 15.64
C ARG A 374 -3.31 10.45 16.70
N ALA A 375 -2.01 10.35 16.42
CA ALA A 375 -0.96 10.83 17.32
C ALA A 375 -1.02 12.35 17.57
N GLN A 376 -1.60 13.10 16.61
CA GLN A 376 -1.88 14.53 16.74
C GLN A 376 -3.27 14.85 17.31
N TYR A 377 -4.01 13.87 17.84
CA TYR A 377 -5.37 14.02 18.37
C TYR A 377 -6.44 14.45 17.34
N ARG A 378 -6.16 14.30 16.03
CA ARG A 378 -7.06 14.65 14.92
C ARG A 378 -7.93 13.46 14.51
N PHE A 379 -8.72 12.94 15.46
CA PHE A 379 -9.46 11.68 15.29
C PHE A 379 -10.49 11.69 14.16
N GLY A 380 -11.21 12.81 13.95
CA GLY A 380 -12.21 12.92 12.89
C GLY A 380 -11.58 12.80 11.49
N GLU A 381 -10.44 13.45 11.29
CA GLU A 381 -9.69 13.40 10.03
C GLU A 381 -9.07 12.02 9.80
N ALA A 382 -8.57 11.38 10.87
CA ALA A 382 -8.07 10.01 10.77
C ALA A 382 -9.15 9.02 10.34
N THR A 383 -10.37 9.17 10.88
CA THR A 383 -11.52 8.35 10.48
C THR A 383 -11.92 8.63 9.03
N GLN A 384 -11.96 9.89 8.60
CA GLN A 384 -12.25 10.23 7.21
C GLN A 384 -11.22 9.64 6.25
N ALA A 385 -9.92 9.77 6.54
CA ALA A 385 -8.85 9.20 5.71
C ALA A 385 -9.00 7.67 5.55
N LEU A 386 -9.40 6.96 6.61
CA LEU A 386 -9.67 5.53 6.52
C LEU A 386 -10.91 5.20 5.69
N HIS A 387 -11.97 6.00 5.75
CA HIS A 387 -13.14 5.82 4.88
C HIS A 387 -12.79 6.05 3.40
N ASP A 388 -12.01 7.10 3.10
CA ASP A 388 -11.52 7.37 1.75
C ASP A 388 -10.63 6.22 1.25
N ALA A 389 -9.77 5.65 2.12
CA ALA A 389 -8.97 4.48 1.79
C ALA A 389 -9.83 3.27 1.38
N ARG A 390 -10.97 3.04 2.06
CA ARG A 390 -11.91 1.97 1.68
C ARG A 390 -12.55 2.20 0.32
N VAL A 391 -12.89 3.44 -0.03
CA VAL A 391 -13.42 3.77 -1.36
C VAL A 391 -12.40 3.36 -2.41
N CYS A 392 -11.14 3.77 -2.24
CA CYS A 392 -10.05 3.39 -3.14
C CYS A 392 -9.89 1.86 -3.22
N CYS A 393 -9.90 1.14 -2.09
CA CYS A 393 -9.81 -0.33 -2.09
C CYS A 393 -10.94 -1.00 -2.88
N ARG A 394 -12.18 -0.50 -2.74
CA ARG A 394 -13.35 -1.05 -3.43
C ARG A 394 -13.33 -0.78 -4.93
N GLU A 395 -12.88 0.40 -5.35
CA GLU A 395 -12.75 0.76 -6.77
C GLU A 395 -11.84 -0.22 -7.53
N VAL A 396 -10.75 -0.68 -6.89
CA VAL A 396 -9.77 -1.58 -7.53
C VAL A 396 -9.88 -3.05 -7.11
N GLY A 397 -10.86 -3.40 -6.27
CA GLY A 397 -11.04 -4.77 -5.75
C GLY A 397 -9.90 -5.25 -4.83
N ALA A 398 -9.26 -4.35 -4.09
CA ALA A 398 -8.18 -4.68 -3.14
C ALA A 398 -8.73 -5.16 -1.79
N HIS A 399 -9.40 -6.31 -1.77
CA HIS A 399 -10.13 -6.83 -0.61
C HIS A 399 -9.24 -7.07 0.62
N ARG A 400 -8.01 -7.58 0.44
CA ARG A 400 -7.04 -7.74 1.54
C ARG A 400 -6.74 -6.41 2.24
N LEU A 401 -6.53 -5.36 1.45
CA LEU A 401 -6.26 -4.03 1.99
C LEU A 401 -7.51 -3.44 2.65
N ASP A 402 -8.72 -3.64 2.09
CA ASP A 402 -9.97 -3.20 2.73
C ASP A 402 -10.15 -3.85 4.12
N ALA A 403 -9.84 -5.15 4.26
CA ALA A 403 -9.86 -5.83 5.56
C ALA A 403 -8.86 -5.20 6.55
N MET A 404 -7.65 -4.89 6.10
CA MET A 404 -6.66 -4.20 6.93
C MET A 404 -7.05 -2.75 7.29
N VAL A 405 -7.74 -2.04 6.39
CA VAL A 405 -8.32 -0.71 6.66
C VAL A 405 -9.44 -0.84 7.71
N CYS A 406 -10.31 -1.84 7.61
CA CYS A 406 -11.35 -2.13 8.60
C CYS A 406 -10.78 -2.37 9.99
N LEU A 407 -9.71 -3.17 10.12
CA LEU A 407 -8.97 -3.30 11.39
C LEU A 407 -8.54 -1.94 11.94
N SER A 408 -8.04 -1.05 11.07
CA SER A 408 -7.56 0.28 11.46
C SER A 408 -8.71 1.22 11.88
N ILE A 409 -9.89 1.10 11.25
CA ILE A 409 -11.12 1.81 11.63
C ILE A 409 -11.59 1.32 12.99
N GLY A 410 -11.75 0.00 13.17
CA GLY A 410 -12.18 -0.61 14.42
C GLY A 410 -11.31 -0.15 15.59
N ARG A 411 -9.98 -0.09 15.41
CA ARG A 411 -9.04 0.37 16.44
C ARG A 411 -9.30 1.79 16.95
N GLY A 412 -9.83 2.69 16.13
CA GLY A 412 -10.13 4.08 16.55
C GLY A 412 -11.61 4.38 16.68
N THR A 413 -12.48 3.38 16.60
CA THR A 413 -13.91 3.55 16.81
C THR A 413 -14.20 3.49 18.31
N ILE A 414 -14.90 4.49 18.83
CA ILE A 414 -15.19 4.60 20.28
C ILE A 414 -16.28 3.63 20.70
N ASP A 415 -17.34 3.48 19.89
CA ASP A 415 -18.42 2.54 20.17
C ASP A 415 -17.92 1.09 19.98
N PRO A 416 -17.85 0.27 21.04
CA PRO A 416 -17.36 -1.10 20.93
C PRO A 416 -18.23 -1.97 20.03
N ILE A 417 -19.55 -1.71 19.93
CA ILE A 417 -20.45 -2.49 19.07
C ILE A 417 -20.17 -2.17 17.59
N GLU A 418 -19.85 -0.92 17.30
CA GLU A 418 -19.48 -0.50 15.95
C GLU A 418 -18.08 -0.99 15.57
N ALA A 419 -17.11 -0.88 16.49
CA ALA A 419 -15.75 -1.40 16.31
C ALA A 419 -15.74 -2.91 16.00
N GLU A 420 -16.56 -3.67 16.73
CA GLU A 420 -16.71 -5.12 16.57
C GLU A 420 -17.11 -5.52 15.14
N LYS A 421 -18.01 -4.75 14.49
CA LYS A 421 -18.42 -5.03 13.11
C LYS A 421 -17.24 -4.96 12.13
N PHE A 422 -16.34 -3.99 12.33
CA PHE A 422 -15.16 -3.86 11.48
C PHE A 422 -14.14 -4.96 11.75
N PHE A 423 -13.96 -5.37 13.01
CA PHE A 423 -13.08 -6.49 13.34
C PHE A 423 -13.61 -7.81 12.80
N GLN A 424 -14.91 -8.10 12.94
CA GLN A 424 -15.53 -9.31 12.41
C GLN A 424 -15.40 -9.38 10.89
N TYR A 425 -15.63 -8.27 10.18
CA TYR A 425 -15.42 -8.21 8.73
C TYR A 425 -13.96 -8.53 8.33
N ALA A 426 -12.99 -7.95 9.05
CA ALA A 426 -11.58 -8.19 8.77
C ALA A 426 -11.17 -9.63 9.10
N LEU A 427 -11.58 -10.13 10.27
CA LEU A 427 -11.27 -11.47 10.75
C LEU A 427 -11.85 -12.54 9.82
N SER A 428 -13.13 -12.45 9.48
CA SER A 428 -13.77 -13.41 8.57
C SER A 428 -13.07 -13.44 7.22
N TRP A 429 -12.71 -12.27 6.68
CA TRP A 429 -11.99 -12.20 5.42
C TRP A 429 -10.61 -12.89 5.50
N PHE A 430 -9.82 -12.63 6.55
CA PHE A 430 -8.52 -13.27 6.71
C PHE A 430 -8.61 -14.77 6.95
N GLU A 431 -9.59 -15.24 7.74
CA GLU A 431 -9.82 -16.67 7.97
C GLU A 431 -10.24 -17.40 6.68
N ASP A 432 -11.18 -16.82 5.91
CA ASP A 432 -11.65 -17.38 4.63
C ASP A 432 -10.53 -17.48 3.58
N HIS A 433 -9.45 -16.69 3.73
CA HIS A 433 -8.32 -16.65 2.80
C HIS A 433 -7.03 -17.21 3.40
N GLU A 434 -7.11 -17.96 4.50
CA GLU A 434 -5.99 -18.63 5.17
C GLU A 434 -4.84 -17.68 5.58
N ASP A 435 -5.14 -16.41 5.86
CA ASP A 435 -4.19 -15.39 6.29
C ASP A 435 -4.08 -15.36 7.83
N ALA A 436 -3.50 -16.43 8.37
CA ALA A 436 -3.45 -16.70 9.82
C ALA A 436 -2.81 -15.56 10.62
N ARG A 437 -1.77 -14.93 10.08
CA ARG A 437 -1.08 -13.82 10.76
C ARG A 437 -1.95 -12.57 10.86
N SER A 438 -2.63 -12.19 9.77
CA SER A 438 -3.51 -11.01 9.82
C SER A 438 -4.74 -11.27 10.69
N ALA A 439 -5.26 -12.50 10.70
CA ALA A 439 -6.30 -12.93 11.64
C ALA A 439 -5.82 -12.82 13.10
N ALA A 440 -4.61 -13.28 13.41
CA ALA A 440 -3.99 -13.15 14.73
C ALA A 440 -3.87 -11.69 15.17
N LEU A 441 -3.50 -10.79 14.25
CA LEU A 441 -3.44 -9.35 14.52
C LEU A 441 -4.82 -8.77 14.87
N VAL A 442 -5.88 -9.18 14.16
CA VAL A 442 -7.24 -8.74 14.48
C VAL A 442 -7.65 -9.23 15.88
N LEU A 443 -7.42 -10.51 16.18
CA LEU A 443 -7.70 -11.09 17.50
C LEU A 443 -6.94 -10.37 18.63
N ALA A 444 -5.66 -10.08 18.43
CA ALA A 444 -4.84 -9.34 19.39
C ALA A 444 -5.40 -7.94 19.65
N VAL A 445 -5.77 -7.20 18.60
CA VAL A 445 -6.33 -5.84 18.74
C VAL A 445 -7.68 -5.87 19.43
N MET A 446 -8.56 -6.81 19.08
CA MET A 446 -9.86 -7.01 19.76
C MET A 446 -9.65 -7.28 21.25
N ALA A 447 -8.76 -8.22 21.59
CA ALA A 447 -8.45 -8.58 22.96
C ALA A 447 -7.91 -7.37 23.73
N MET A 448 -6.89 -6.68 23.21
CA MET A 448 -6.30 -5.51 23.86
C MET A 448 -7.32 -4.39 24.13
N LEU A 449 -8.24 -4.12 23.19
CA LEU A 449 -9.27 -3.10 23.39
C LEU A 449 -10.28 -3.50 24.46
N ARG A 450 -10.65 -4.78 24.53
CA ARG A 450 -11.55 -5.29 25.57
C ARG A 450 -10.89 -5.30 26.95
N LEU A 451 -9.61 -5.67 27.02
CA LEU A 451 -8.81 -5.68 28.25
C LEU A 451 -8.58 -4.28 28.84
N ARG A 452 -8.71 -3.21 28.04
CA ARG A 452 -8.69 -1.82 28.52
C ARG A 452 -9.99 -1.38 29.23
N GLN A 453 -11.05 -2.19 29.16
CA GLN A 453 -12.34 -1.88 29.80
C GLN A 453 -12.38 -2.41 31.25
N PRO A 454 -13.14 -1.76 32.17
CA PRO A 454 -13.16 -2.13 33.60
C PRO A 454 -13.65 -3.56 33.90
N ASN A 455 -14.38 -4.18 32.96
CA ASN A 455 -14.92 -5.53 33.06
C ASN A 455 -14.24 -6.41 32.01
N ALA A 456 -12.92 -6.54 32.10
CA ALA A 456 -12.17 -7.47 31.26
C ALA A 456 -12.63 -8.91 31.55
N ASP A 457 -13.16 -9.58 30.53
CA ASP A 457 -13.71 -10.94 30.67
C ASP A 457 -12.71 -11.99 30.18
N ASP A 458 -12.81 -13.22 30.68
CA ASP A 458 -11.94 -14.38 30.32
C ASP A 458 -11.84 -14.60 28.80
N ASP A 459 -12.88 -14.21 28.06
CA ASP A 459 -12.96 -14.24 26.60
C ASP A 459 -11.88 -13.37 25.92
N ALA A 460 -11.54 -12.21 26.50
CA ALA A 460 -10.48 -11.35 25.97
C ALA A 460 -9.08 -11.96 26.19
N ILE A 461 -8.87 -12.60 27.34
CA ILE A 461 -7.63 -13.34 27.65
C ILE A 461 -7.50 -14.55 26.72
N ALA A 462 -8.60 -15.26 26.44
CA ALA A 462 -8.63 -16.38 25.51
C ALA A 462 -8.29 -15.95 24.07
N ARG A 463 -8.86 -14.84 23.59
CA ARG A 463 -8.50 -14.28 22.26
C ARG A 463 -7.04 -13.85 22.19
N LEU A 464 -6.50 -13.26 23.26
CA LEU A 464 -5.08 -12.87 23.31
C LEU A 464 -4.16 -14.09 23.24
N ARG A 465 -4.49 -15.18 23.96
CA ARG A 465 -3.79 -16.46 23.86
C ARG A 465 -3.84 -17.03 22.44
N GLN A 466 -5.02 -17.04 21.83
CA GLN A 466 -5.18 -17.50 20.45
C GLN A 466 -4.31 -16.69 19.48
N ALA A 467 -4.22 -15.37 19.66
CA ALA A 467 -3.37 -14.53 18.85
C ALA A 467 -1.87 -14.87 19.04
N VAL A 468 -1.42 -15.04 20.28
CA VAL A 468 -0.04 -15.47 20.60
C VAL A 468 0.30 -16.80 19.91
N ASP A 469 -0.55 -17.81 20.08
CA ASP A 469 -0.33 -19.14 19.52
C ASP A 469 -0.29 -19.07 17.98
N ALA A 470 -1.15 -18.24 17.37
CA ALA A 470 -1.17 -18.04 15.93
C ALA A 470 0.09 -17.33 15.41
N PHE A 471 0.58 -16.30 16.11
CA PHE A 471 1.86 -15.65 15.75
C PHE A 471 3.05 -16.60 15.91
N ALA A 472 3.08 -17.40 16.97
CA ALA A 472 4.10 -18.43 17.15
C ALA A 472 4.06 -19.47 16.02
N ALA A 473 2.87 -19.93 15.63
CA ALA A 473 2.69 -20.92 14.57
C ALA A 473 3.11 -20.39 13.19
N CYS A 474 2.97 -19.09 12.92
CA CYS A 474 3.46 -18.46 11.68
C CYS A 474 4.93 -18.00 11.76
N GLY A 475 5.61 -18.26 12.88
CA GLY A 475 7.03 -17.94 13.11
C GLY A 475 7.30 -16.47 13.43
N ASP A 476 6.28 -15.64 13.69
CA ASP A 476 6.45 -14.24 14.07
C ASP A 476 6.80 -14.16 15.57
N GLU A 477 8.05 -14.52 15.89
CA GLU A 477 8.57 -14.56 17.25
C GLU A 477 8.51 -13.18 17.93
N TYR A 478 8.64 -12.09 17.16
CA TYR A 478 8.54 -10.73 17.67
C TYR A 478 7.13 -10.43 18.19
N ALA A 479 6.10 -10.59 17.34
CA ALA A 479 4.72 -10.32 17.73
C ALA A 479 4.23 -11.30 18.80
N SER A 480 4.62 -12.57 18.71
CA SER A 480 4.30 -13.59 19.71
C SER A 480 4.89 -13.21 21.09
N THR A 481 6.17 -12.84 21.14
CA THR A 481 6.84 -12.43 22.38
C THR A 481 6.21 -11.15 22.94
N GLU A 482 5.95 -10.15 22.10
CA GLU A 482 5.31 -8.90 22.53
C GLU A 482 3.94 -9.17 23.17
N LEU A 483 3.11 -10.03 22.56
CA LEU A 483 1.78 -10.34 23.09
C LEU A 483 1.80 -11.31 24.28
N GLU A 484 2.76 -12.23 24.37
CA GLU A 484 2.96 -13.05 25.58
C GLU A 484 3.28 -12.18 26.79
N MET A 485 4.06 -11.11 26.59
CA MET A 485 4.34 -10.16 27.66
C MET A 485 3.09 -9.40 28.09
N GLU A 486 2.30 -8.89 27.14
CA GLU A 486 1.02 -8.23 27.44
C GLU A 486 0.06 -9.17 28.16
N LEU A 487 -0.02 -10.43 27.72
CA LEU A 487 -0.82 -11.46 28.36
C LEU A 487 -0.38 -11.74 29.81
N ALA A 488 0.93 -11.85 30.05
CA ALA A 488 1.47 -12.04 31.40
C ALA A 488 1.14 -10.87 32.32
N VAL A 489 1.25 -9.62 31.84
CA VAL A 489 0.87 -8.42 32.58
C VAL A 489 -0.62 -8.44 32.93
N MET A 490 -1.48 -8.78 31.96
CA MET A 490 -2.92 -8.78 32.16
C MET A 490 -3.40 -9.89 33.10
N GLN A 491 -2.78 -11.08 33.06
CA GLN A 491 -3.06 -12.14 34.03
C GLN A 491 -2.65 -11.75 35.45
N HIS A 492 -1.51 -11.08 35.61
CA HIS A 492 -1.09 -10.55 36.90
C HIS A 492 -2.10 -9.53 37.45
N LEU A 493 -2.51 -8.56 36.63
CA LEU A 493 -3.52 -7.57 37.00
C LEU A 493 -4.90 -8.18 37.27
N GLY A 494 -5.23 -9.29 36.61
CA GLY A 494 -6.46 -10.06 36.78
C GLY A 494 -6.47 -11.02 37.99
N GLY A 495 -5.40 -11.08 38.79
CA GLY A 495 -5.33 -11.93 39.99
C GLY A 495 -4.80 -13.35 39.78
N ASP A 496 -4.15 -13.63 38.64
CA ASP A 496 -3.43 -14.88 38.35
C ASP A 496 -1.90 -14.64 38.29
N PRO A 497 -1.25 -14.37 39.44
CA PRO A 497 0.19 -14.11 39.47
C PRO A 497 1.04 -15.34 39.12
N ARG A 498 0.52 -16.56 39.32
CA ARG A 498 1.24 -17.81 38.98
C ARG A 498 1.30 -18.04 37.48
N GLY A 499 0.18 -17.86 36.77
CA GLY A 499 0.16 -17.92 35.30
C GLY A 499 1.07 -16.86 34.67
N ALA A 500 1.14 -15.67 35.26
CA ALA A 500 2.08 -14.63 34.82
C ALA A 500 3.55 -15.06 34.98
N VAL A 501 3.92 -15.64 36.13
CA VAL A 501 5.30 -16.13 36.39
C VAL A 501 5.70 -17.24 35.43
N GLU A 502 4.83 -18.21 35.16
CA GLU A 502 5.11 -19.29 34.22
C GLU A 502 5.41 -18.74 32.81
N ARG A 503 4.63 -17.75 32.35
CA ARG A 503 4.85 -17.08 31.06
C ARG A 503 6.13 -16.24 31.03
N PHE A 504 6.41 -15.47 32.08
CA PHE A 504 7.70 -14.78 32.19
C PHE A 504 8.89 -15.75 32.19
N GLY A 505 8.72 -16.95 32.77
CA GLY A 505 9.67 -18.05 32.69
C GLY A 505 9.91 -18.53 31.26
N VAL A 506 8.85 -18.72 30.46
CA VAL A 506 8.95 -19.05 29.03
C VAL A 506 9.69 -17.96 28.28
N LEU A 507 9.34 -16.69 28.50
CA LEU A 507 10.00 -15.54 27.89
C LEU A 507 11.50 -15.49 28.21
N SER A 508 11.90 -15.79 29.46
CA SER A 508 13.30 -15.76 29.92
C SER A 508 14.24 -16.72 29.17
N SER A 509 13.67 -17.71 28.47
CA SER A 509 14.41 -18.64 27.60
C SER A 509 14.79 -18.05 26.22
N THR A 510 14.39 -16.80 25.93
CA THR A 510 14.70 -16.05 24.69
C THR A 510 15.44 -14.72 24.98
N PRO A 511 16.70 -14.75 25.48
CA PRO A 511 17.34 -13.58 26.09
C PRO A 511 17.65 -12.42 25.12
N GLY A 512 17.92 -12.74 23.85
CA GLY A 512 18.30 -11.74 22.83
C GLY A 512 17.17 -10.77 22.50
N LEU A 513 15.96 -11.31 22.26
CA LEU A 513 14.76 -10.53 21.91
C LEU A 513 14.25 -9.72 23.12
N LEU A 514 14.37 -10.27 24.33
CA LEU A 514 14.02 -9.61 25.58
C LEU A 514 14.90 -8.40 25.92
N ALA A 515 16.20 -8.43 25.59
CA ALA A 515 17.08 -7.28 25.80
C ALA A 515 16.68 -6.09 24.90
N GLU A 516 16.23 -6.38 23.68
CA GLU A 516 15.80 -5.43 22.66
C GLU A 516 14.39 -4.85 22.96
N LEU A 517 13.44 -5.71 23.31
CA LEU A 517 12.09 -5.33 23.80
C LEU A 517 12.16 -4.63 25.16
N GLY A 518 13.09 -5.05 26.03
CA GLY A 518 13.37 -4.47 27.34
C GLY A 518 13.69 -2.99 27.28
N GLN A 519 14.27 -2.50 26.17
CA GLN A 519 14.59 -1.10 25.95
C GLN A 519 13.34 -0.21 25.81
N ARG A 520 12.27 -0.72 25.18
CA ARG A 520 10.92 -0.13 25.10
C ARG A 520 10.14 -0.34 26.40
N MET A 521 10.31 -1.49 27.03
CA MET A 521 9.62 -1.86 28.25
C MET A 521 10.15 -1.20 29.52
N ARG A 522 11.24 -0.43 29.48
CA ARG A 522 11.65 0.45 30.59
C ARG A 522 10.55 1.39 31.09
N CYS A 523 9.52 1.65 30.27
CA CYS A 523 8.32 2.40 30.64
C CYS A 523 7.16 1.52 31.17
N ARG A 524 7.16 0.20 30.94
CA ARG A 524 6.04 -0.73 31.25
C ARG A 524 6.34 -1.81 32.31
N MET A 525 7.59 -2.23 32.49
CA MET A 525 8.00 -3.42 33.27
C MET A 525 8.19 -3.26 34.78
N GLY A 526 7.42 -2.38 35.44
CA GLY A 526 7.40 -2.35 36.92
C GLY A 526 6.94 -3.69 37.55
N ALA A 527 6.09 -4.45 36.86
CA ALA A 527 5.47 -5.68 37.38
C ALA A 527 6.33 -6.95 37.22
N ALA A 528 7.13 -7.06 36.16
CA ALA A 528 7.92 -8.27 35.85
C ALA A 528 9.13 -8.46 36.79
N ALA A 529 9.72 -7.37 37.28
CA ALA A 529 10.85 -7.42 38.21
C ALA A 529 10.46 -7.88 39.63
N ALA A 530 9.21 -7.65 40.05
CA ALA A 530 8.69 -8.09 41.34
C ALA A 530 8.47 -9.61 41.39
N ALA A 531 7.94 -10.21 40.31
CA ALA A 531 7.75 -11.66 40.20
C ALA A 531 9.08 -12.44 40.26
N MET A 532 10.17 -11.87 39.73
CA MET A 532 11.52 -12.45 39.81
C MET A 532 12.18 -12.26 41.19
N GLY A 533 11.82 -11.20 41.92
CA GLY A 533 12.30 -10.93 43.27
C GLY A 533 11.73 -11.88 44.33
N GLU A 534 10.48 -12.31 44.19
CA GLU A 534 9.79 -13.21 45.14
C GLU A 534 10.30 -14.66 45.12
N LEU A 535 11.06 -15.07 44.09
CA LEU A 535 11.59 -16.44 43.93
C LEU A 535 13.10 -16.59 44.18
N GLY A 536 13.80 -15.53 44.63
CA GLY A 536 15.21 -15.63 45.02
C GLY A 536 16.21 -15.79 43.85
N LEU A 537 15.80 -15.51 42.61
CA LEU A 537 16.65 -15.61 41.41
C LEU A 537 17.48 -14.34 41.12
N ALA A 538 17.53 -13.40 42.07
CA ALA A 538 18.24 -12.11 41.94
C ALA A 538 19.77 -12.25 41.74
N GLY A 539 20.35 -13.45 41.88
CA GLY A 539 21.79 -13.66 41.95
C GLY A 539 22.58 -13.47 40.65
N HIS A 540 21.95 -13.32 39.47
CA HIS A 540 22.68 -13.30 38.20
C HIS A 540 22.47 -12.05 37.33
N CYS A 541 21.62 -11.09 37.74
CA CYS A 541 21.35 -9.89 36.94
C CYS A 541 22.00 -8.60 37.47
N PHE A 542 22.76 -8.66 38.58
CA PHE A 542 23.23 -7.46 39.28
C PHE A 542 24.71 -7.08 39.08
N GLU A 543 25.50 -7.86 38.34
CA GLU A 543 26.89 -7.50 38.07
C GLU A 543 27.04 -6.85 36.68
N GLY A 544 26.75 -5.55 36.62
CA GLY A 544 27.12 -4.74 35.47
C GLY A 544 26.21 -3.56 35.22
N GLY A 545 26.16 -2.60 36.15
CA GLY A 545 25.68 -1.22 35.89
C GLY A 545 24.47 -1.09 34.96
N HIS A 546 23.48 -1.98 35.13
CA HIS A 546 22.43 -2.19 34.12
C HIS A 546 21.33 -1.13 34.30
N PRO A 547 20.84 -0.47 33.23
CA PRO A 547 19.75 0.51 33.29
C PRO A 547 18.44 -0.02 33.91
N LEU A 548 18.30 -1.34 34.04
CA LEU A 548 17.20 -2.02 34.73
C LEU A 548 17.22 -1.78 36.25
N GLY A 549 18.40 -1.64 36.86
CA GLY A 549 18.54 -1.43 38.30
C GLY A 549 18.03 -0.07 38.77
N MET A 550 18.17 0.97 37.94
CA MET A 550 17.71 2.33 38.24
C MET A 550 16.18 2.50 38.08
N ALA A 551 15.56 1.83 37.10
CA ALA A 551 14.12 1.92 36.86
C ALA A 551 13.28 1.25 37.97
N VAL A 552 13.82 0.21 38.60
CA VAL A 552 13.18 -0.49 39.74
C VAL A 552 13.14 0.40 40.98
N THR A 553 14.12 1.30 41.16
CA THR A 553 14.22 2.16 42.34
C THR A 553 13.26 3.35 42.29
N ASP A 554 12.99 3.88 41.09
CA ASP A 554 12.32 5.18 40.91
C ASP A 554 10.78 5.13 40.79
N LEU A 555 10.13 3.96 40.68
CA LEU A 555 8.65 3.89 40.60
C LEU A 555 8.02 2.90 41.60
N TYR A 556 8.76 1.90 42.08
CA TYR A 556 8.19 0.78 42.83
C TYR A 556 8.59 0.71 44.32
N LEU A 557 9.65 1.42 44.76
CA LEU A 557 9.96 1.56 46.18
C LEU A 557 8.79 2.13 47.02
N PRO A 558 7.99 3.09 46.51
CA PRO A 558 6.83 3.60 47.25
C PRO A 558 5.74 2.56 47.45
N HIS A 559 5.52 1.70 46.46
CA HIS A 559 4.57 0.61 46.49
C HIS A 559 4.95 -0.46 47.52
N LEU A 560 6.23 -0.86 47.53
CA LEU A 560 6.79 -1.81 48.50
C LEU A 560 6.73 -1.27 49.94
N ALA A 561 7.12 -0.01 50.14
CA ALA A 561 7.05 0.63 51.44
C ALA A 561 5.59 0.80 51.94
N MET A 562 4.60 0.97 51.05
CA MET A 562 3.18 0.96 51.40
C MET A 562 2.66 -0.44 51.74
N ALA A 563 3.08 -1.49 51.01
CA ALA A 563 2.70 -2.87 51.27
C ALA A 563 3.27 -3.42 52.60
N GLU A 564 4.44 -2.93 53.04
CA GLU A 564 5.06 -3.28 54.32
C GLU A 564 4.63 -2.38 55.51
N GLY A 565 3.71 -1.43 55.29
CA GLY A 565 3.22 -0.51 56.32
C GLY A 565 4.16 0.66 56.66
N ASN A 566 5.24 0.84 55.90
CA ASN A 566 6.24 1.88 56.07
C ASN A 566 5.94 3.14 55.23
N THR A 567 4.81 3.78 55.56
CA THR A 567 4.25 4.94 54.84
C THR A 567 5.18 6.15 54.77
N THR A 568 6.09 6.31 55.73
CA THR A 568 7.08 7.40 55.77
C THR A 568 8.13 7.26 54.67
N GLU A 569 8.57 6.03 54.40
CA GLU A 569 9.56 5.73 53.36
C GLU A 569 8.95 5.89 51.97
N ALA A 570 7.72 5.41 51.79
CA ALA A 570 6.97 5.59 50.55
C ALA A 570 6.78 7.06 50.19
N ARG A 571 6.40 7.88 51.18
CA ARG A 571 6.21 9.33 51.03
C ARG A 571 7.51 10.05 50.69
N ARG A 572 8.64 9.67 51.32
CA ARG A 572 9.96 10.26 51.06
C ARG A 572 10.41 10.03 49.62
N VAL A 573 10.21 8.83 49.10
CA VAL A 573 10.59 8.47 47.72
C VAL A 573 9.66 9.14 46.71
N LEU A 574 8.34 9.13 46.91
CA LEU A 574 7.37 9.86 46.07
C LEU A 574 7.68 11.36 45.98
N LEU A 575 8.01 12.00 47.11
CA LEU A 575 8.38 13.42 47.12
C LEU A 575 9.69 13.69 46.38
N SER A 576 10.68 12.79 46.47
CA SER A 576 11.94 12.92 45.73
C SER A 576 11.76 12.79 44.21
N LEU A 577 10.77 12.02 43.77
CA LEU A 577 10.42 11.85 42.36
C LEU A 577 9.69 13.06 41.78
N LEU A 578 8.90 13.74 42.63
CA LEU A 578 8.11 14.91 42.29
C LEU A 578 8.88 16.24 42.46
N THR A 579 10.00 16.25 43.18
CA THR A 579 10.90 17.42 43.22
C THR A 579 11.70 17.55 41.92
N PRO A 580 11.60 18.68 41.21
CA PRO A 580 12.44 18.92 40.04
C PRO A 580 13.87 19.15 40.50
N THR A 581 14.78 18.22 40.21
CA THR A 581 16.21 18.53 40.15
C THR A 581 16.48 19.26 38.84
N ALA A 582 17.43 20.20 38.84
CA ALA A 582 17.77 21.02 37.68
C ALA A 582 18.17 20.22 36.42
N GLU A 583 18.39 18.90 36.52
CA GLU A 583 18.63 18.00 35.39
C GLU A 583 17.35 17.42 34.75
N ARG A 584 16.18 17.51 35.42
CA ARG A 584 14.88 16.96 34.96
C ARG A 584 14.03 17.92 34.13
N GLU A 585 14.51 19.14 33.84
CA GLU A 585 13.84 20.06 32.91
C GLU A 585 13.85 19.58 31.44
N ARG A 586 14.59 18.51 31.14
CA ARG A 586 14.44 17.79 29.87
C ARG A 586 13.33 16.76 30.01
N ARG A 587 12.16 17.05 29.44
CA ARG A 587 11.10 16.05 29.20
C ARG A 587 11.76 14.76 28.66
N PRO A 588 11.54 13.59 29.28
CA PRO A 588 12.02 12.34 28.69
C PRO A 588 11.34 12.16 27.32
N PRO A 589 12.08 12.04 26.22
CA PRO A 589 11.53 12.13 24.86
C PRO A 589 10.81 10.84 24.40
N PHE A 590 10.41 9.96 25.32
CA PHE A 590 10.02 8.58 25.03
C PHE A 590 8.70 8.10 25.61
N LEU A 591 7.95 8.94 26.34
CA LEU A 591 6.65 8.54 26.90
C LEU A 591 5.51 9.14 26.06
N ASP A 592 4.68 8.27 25.47
CA ASP A 592 3.41 8.65 24.85
C ASP A 592 2.34 8.91 25.93
N ASN A 593 1.29 9.69 25.64
CA ASN A 593 0.24 10.03 26.61
C ASN A 593 -0.54 8.81 27.09
N ASP A 594 -0.64 7.75 26.28
CA ASP A 594 -1.17 6.44 26.68
C ASP A 594 -0.33 5.80 27.81
N GLU A 595 0.98 6.03 27.83
CA GLU A 595 1.90 5.50 28.85
C GLU A 595 1.84 6.31 30.14
N MET A 596 1.63 7.64 30.06
CA MET A 596 1.31 8.47 31.23
C MET A 596 -0.06 8.12 31.81
N LEU A 597 -1.06 7.81 30.97
CA LEU A 597 -2.40 7.42 31.43
C LEU A 597 -2.38 6.03 32.09
N ILE A 598 -1.59 5.09 31.57
CA ILE A 598 -1.37 3.77 32.19
C ILE A 598 -0.64 3.93 33.53
N ALA A 599 0.42 4.75 33.58
CA ALA A 599 1.13 5.03 34.82
C ALA A 599 0.22 5.70 35.86
N ALA A 600 -0.59 6.69 35.47
CA ALA A 600 -1.56 7.36 36.33
C ALA A 600 -2.68 6.41 36.81
N ARG A 601 -3.16 5.50 35.94
CA ARG A 601 -4.16 4.49 36.31
C ARG A 601 -3.61 3.40 37.22
N LEU A 602 -2.37 2.97 37.01
CA LEU A 602 -1.67 2.04 37.91
C LEU A 602 -1.45 2.69 39.28
N LEU A 603 -1.07 3.98 39.31
CA LEU A 603 -0.95 4.76 40.54
C LEU A 603 -2.31 4.89 41.25
N HIS A 604 -3.36 5.28 40.53
CA HIS A 604 -4.71 5.43 41.07
C HIS A 604 -5.27 4.10 41.57
N TRP A 605 -5.12 3.02 40.80
CA TRP A 605 -5.55 1.67 41.17
C TRP A 605 -4.85 1.22 42.46
N SER A 606 -3.53 1.39 42.54
CA SER A 606 -2.76 1.08 43.75
C SER A 606 -3.25 1.81 44.99
N LEU A 607 -3.40 3.14 44.88
CA LEU A 607 -3.81 4.00 45.98
C LEU A 607 -5.22 3.65 46.46
N SER A 608 -6.10 3.29 45.52
CA SER A 608 -7.47 2.84 45.78
C SER A 608 -7.50 1.45 46.45
N HIS A 609 -6.66 0.51 46.01
CA HIS A 609 -6.62 -0.86 46.54
C HIS A 609 -6.01 -0.96 47.94
N HIS A 610 -5.14 0.00 48.33
CA HIS A 610 -4.48 0.03 49.63
C HIS A 610 -5.04 1.10 50.59
N GLY A 611 -6.14 1.76 50.23
CA GLY A 611 -6.84 2.70 51.11
C GLY A 611 -6.08 4.00 51.41
N VAL A 612 -5.16 4.40 50.54
CA VAL A 612 -4.34 5.61 50.70
C VAL A 612 -5.10 6.80 50.13
N CYS A 613 -5.53 7.72 51.00
CA CYS A 613 -6.18 8.95 50.59
C CYS A 613 -5.14 9.89 49.96
N LEU A 614 -5.32 10.25 48.68
CA LEU A 614 -4.55 11.29 48.01
C LEU A 614 -4.87 12.63 48.69
N ASP A 615 -3.87 13.27 49.30
CA ASP A 615 -3.99 14.61 49.88
C ASP A 615 -4.31 15.66 48.77
N GLU A 616 -4.99 16.74 49.14
CA GLU A 616 -5.50 17.81 48.26
C GLU A 616 -4.42 18.47 47.39
N THR A 617 -3.14 18.24 47.68
CA THR A 617 -1.99 18.75 46.91
C THR A 617 -1.65 17.94 45.66
N LEU A 618 -2.07 16.68 45.54
CA LEU A 618 -1.68 15.78 44.43
C LEU A 618 -2.72 15.68 43.32
N VAL A 619 -3.99 16.00 43.62
CA VAL A 619 -5.13 15.92 42.69
C VAL A 619 -5.04 16.89 41.50
N PRO A 620 -4.48 18.11 41.61
CA PRO A 620 -4.39 19.01 40.45
C PRO A 620 -3.30 18.63 39.42
N TRP A 621 -2.42 17.68 39.74
CA TRP A 621 -1.30 17.26 38.88
C TRP A 621 -1.56 15.95 38.12
N LEU A 622 -2.37 15.04 38.70
CA LEU A 622 -2.98 13.89 38.01
C LEU A 622 -4.11 14.36 37.07
#